data_AF-A0A1X7TM53-F1
#
_entry.id   AF-A0A1X7TM53-F1
#
_cell.length_a   1.000
_cell.length_b   1.000
_cell.length_c   1.000
_cell.angle_alpha   90.00
_cell.angle_beta   90.00
_cell.angle_gamma   90.00
#
_symmetry.space_group_name_H-M   'P 1'
#
loop_
_entity.id
_entity.type
_entity.pdbx_description
1 polymer ?
#
loop_
_entity_poly.entity_id
_entity_poly.type
_entity_poly.pdbx_seq_one_letter_code
_entity_poly.pdbx_strand_id
1 'polypeptide(L)'
;MKEEKKENRSVKESSSKPFIRLYKASLSINFRLGHSSVCNIIKETCCAIWQALQPEYDKSPDSPQDWMKNSDDLEKIWNFSNCIGAIDGKHIVIQAPSNAG
;
A
#
# COMPACT_ATOMS: atom_id res chain seq x y z
N MET A 1 24.39 39.77 -16.18
CA MET A 1 23.48 39.25 -15.13
C MET A 1 22.45 38.38 -15.81
N LYS A 2 22.25 37.16 -15.28
CA LYS A 2 21.49 36.01 -15.83
C LYS A 2 22.32 35.07 -16.71
N GLU A 3 22.82 34.00 -16.10
CA GLU A 3 22.56 32.63 -16.55
C GLU A 3 23.03 31.67 -15.46
N GLU A 4 22.08 31.20 -14.64
CA GLU A 4 22.31 30.04 -13.76
C GLU A 4 20.97 29.35 -13.51
N LYS A 5 20.62 28.39 -14.38
CA LYS A 5 19.65 27.32 -14.09
C LYS A 5 20.02 26.08 -14.89
N LYS A 6 20.92 25.26 -14.33
CA LYS A 6 20.92 23.81 -14.56
C LYS A 6 20.66 23.14 -13.22
N GLU A 7 19.40 23.23 -12.78
CA GLU A 7 18.87 22.48 -11.64
C GLU A 7 18.70 21.02 -12.06
N ASN A 8 19.72 20.22 -11.76
CA ASN A 8 19.68 18.83 -11.30
C ASN A 8 18.39 18.03 -11.58
N ARG A 9 18.22 17.58 -12.83
CA ARG A 9 17.38 16.42 -13.16
C ARG A 9 18.13 15.13 -12.81
N SER A 10 18.25 14.83 -11.53
CA SER A 10 18.75 13.55 -11.03
C SER A 10 18.17 13.25 -9.66
N VAL A 11 16.84 13.21 -9.57
CA VAL A 11 16.18 12.38 -8.55
C VAL A 11 16.11 10.98 -9.15
N LYS A 12 17.01 10.13 -8.67
CA LYS A 12 17.11 8.70 -8.98
C LYS A 12 15.74 8.06 -8.78
N GLU A 13 15.09 7.72 -9.88
CA GLU A 13 13.79 7.07 -9.88
C GLU A 13 14.02 5.58 -9.59
N SER A 14 14.14 5.32 -8.28
CA SER A 14 14.56 4.11 -7.60
C SER A 14 13.59 2.94 -7.80
N SER A 15 14.12 1.85 -8.39
CA SER A 15 13.80 0.41 -8.27
C SER A 15 12.38 -0.17 -8.12
N SER A 16 11.29 0.61 -7.98
CA SER A 16 9.91 0.09 -7.84
C SER A 16 9.10 0.06 -9.15
N LYS A 17 9.75 0.37 -10.28
CA LYS A 17 9.09 0.64 -11.56
C LYS A 17 8.56 -0.53 -12.41
N PRO A 18 9.03 -1.80 -12.30
CA PRO A 18 8.61 -2.80 -13.27
C PRO A 18 7.13 -3.16 -13.11
N PHE A 19 6.63 -3.23 -11.87
CA PHE A 19 5.30 -3.75 -11.58
C PHE A 19 4.17 -2.79 -12.00
N ILE A 20 4.30 -1.50 -11.67
CA ILE A 20 3.29 -0.47 -12.01
C ILE A 20 3.19 -0.29 -13.54
N ARG A 21 4.31 -0.45 -14.25
CA ARG A 21 4.34 -0.31 -15.72
C ARG A 21 3.63 -1.47 -16.41
N LEU A 22 3.78 -2.69 -15.90
CA LEU A 22 3.13 -3.89 -16.43
C LEU A 22 1.61 -3.86 -16.22
N TYR A 23 1.14 -3.40 -15.04
CA TYR A 23 -0.28 -3.30 -14.75
C TYR A 23 -1.03 -2.33 -15.66
N LYS A 24 -0.46 -1.13 -15.89
CA LYS A 24 -1.05 -0.13 -16.78
C LYS A 24 -1.12 -0.60 -18.23
N ALA A 25 -0.10 -1.33 -18.69
CA ALA A 25 -0.09 -1.90 -20.03
C ALA A 25 -1.14 -3.01 -20.18
N SER A 26 -1.26 -3.89 -19.19
CA SER A 26 -2.29 -4.92 -19.16
C SER A 26 -3.70 -4.33 -19.27
N LEU A 27 -4.07 -3.37 -18.42
CA LEU A 27 -5.40 -2.75 -18.45
C LEU A 27 -5.68 -2.01 -19.76
N SER A 28 -4.70 -1.26 -20.26
CA SER A 28 -4.81 -0.54 -21.54
C SER A 28 -5.14 -1.48 -22.69
N ILE A 29 -4.49 -2.65 -22.76
CA ILE A 29 -4.75 -3.68 -23.77
C ILE A 29 -6.13 -4.32 -23.58
N ASN A 30 -6.47 -4.73 -22.35
CA ASN A 30 -7.73 -5.41 -22.04
C ASN A 30 -8.95 -4.54 -22.36
N PHE A 31 -8.90 -3.24 -22.03
CA PHE A 31 -10.02 -2.32 -22.22
C PHE A 31 -9.90 -1.47 -23.49
N ARG A 32 -8.83 -1.64 -24.27
CA ARG A 32 -8.52 -0.86 -25.48
C ARG A 32 -8.52 0.65 -25.24
N LEU A 33 -8.00 1.07 -24.09
CA LEU A 33 -7.94 2.46 -23.67
C LEU A 33 -6.50 2.98 -23.73
N GLY A 34 -6.34 4.27 -24.01
CA GLY A 34 -5.04 4.92 -23.92
C GLY A 34 -4.47 4.88 -22.49
N HIS A 35 -3.14 4.82 -22.36
CA HIS A 35 -2.50 4.78 -21.04
C HIS A 35 -2.88 5.96 -20.14
N SER A 36 -3.07 7.16 -20.70
CA SER A 36 -3.51 8.35 -19.97
C SER A 36 -4.91 8.16 -19.38
N SER A 37 -5.87 7.69 -20.18
CA SER A 37 -7.24 7.39 -19.74
C SER A 37 -7.26 6.36 -18.63
N VAL A 38 -6.52 5.24 -18.78
CA VAL A 38 -6.40 4.23 -17.72
C VAL A 38 -5.81 4.82 -16.43
N CYS A 39 -4.77 5.64 -16.54
CA CYS A 39 -4.18 6.29 -15.36
C CYS A 39 -5.17 7.20 -14.63
N ASN A 40 -5.99 7.95 -15.38
CA ASN A 40 -6.99 8.83 -14.79
C ASN A 40 -8.11 8.03 -14.11
N ILE A 41 -8.64 7.01 -14.79
CA ILE A 41 -9.66 6.12 -14.23
C ILE A 41 -9.18 5.48 -12.92
N ILE A 42 -7.95 4.95 -12.88
CA ILE A 42 -7.39 4.36 -11.65
C ILE A 42 -7.34 5.40 -10.53
N LYS A 43 -6.83 6.61 -10.81
CA LYS A 43 -6.73 7.67 -9.80
C LYS A 43 -8.11 8.07 -9.27
N GLU A 44 -9.06 8.32 -10.15
CA GLU A 44 -10.42 8.72 -9.81
C GLU A 44 -11.12 7.63 -8.98
N THR A 45 -11.00 6.38 -9.41
CA THR A 45 -11.62 5.24 -8.73
C THR A 45 -11.01 5.01 -7.35
N CYS A 46 -9.67 5.00 -7.22
CA CYS A 46 -9.01 4.86 -5.93
C CYS A 46 -9.36 6.02 -4.98
N CYS A 47 -9.46 7.25 -5.50
CA CYS A 47 -9.88 8.41 -4.71
C CYS A 47 -11.32 8.25 -4.20
N ALA A 48 -12.24 7.84 -5.08
CA ALA A 48 -13.64 7.62 -4.71
C ALA A 48 -13.79 6.51 -3.66
N ILE A 49 -13.06 5.40 -3.82
CA ILE A 49 -13.02 4.31 -2.83
C ILE A 49 -12.49 4.83 -1.49
N TRP A 50 -11.38 5.55 -1.50
CA TRP A 50 -10.81 6.12 -0.28
C TRP A 50 -11.80 7.05 0.42
N GLN A 51 -12.41 7.99 -0.30
CA GLN A 51 -13.38 8.92 0.25
C GLN A 51 -14.62 8.21 0.83
N ALA A 52 -15.06 7.11 0.22
CA ALA A 52 -16.21 6.36 0.70
C ALA A 52 -15.90 5.54 1.97
N LEU A 53 -14.69 4.97 2.08
CA LEU A 53 -14.35 4.00 3.13
C LEU A 53 -13.54 4.59 4.29
N GLN A 54 -12.75 5.63 4.06
CA GLN A 54 -11.86 6.24 5.05
C GLN A 54 -12.58 6.58 6.38
N PRO A 55 -13.80 7.17 6.39
CA PRO A 55 -14.46 7.51 7.65
C PRO A 55 -14.84 6.31 8.53
N GLU A 56 -15.07 5.14 7.91
CA GLU A 56 -15.50 3.93 8.62
C GLU A 56 -14.30 3.08 9.05
N TYR A 57 -13.33 2.90 8.15
CA TYR A 57 -12.26 1.91 8.31
C TYR A 57 -10.91 2.49 8.73
N ASP A 58 -10.65 3.78 8.50
CA ASP A 58 -9.39 4.44 8.88
C ASP A 58 -9.51 5.11 10.25
N LYS A 59 -10.05 4.38 11.23
CA LYS A 59 -10.11 4.81 12.62
C LYS A 59 -8.83 4.36 13.32
N SER A 60 -7.79 5.19 13.24
CA SER A 60 -6.61 4.98 14.07
C SER A 60 -6.96 5.16 15.55
N PRO A 61 -6.38 4.37 16.46
CA PRO A 61 -6.55 4.60 17.89
C PRO A 61 -6.07 6.00 18.29
N ASP A 62 -6.93 6.78 18.94
CA ASP A 62 -6.68 8.20 19.25
C ASP A 62 -5.91 8.40 20.55
N SER A 63 -5.90 7.39 21.44
CA SER A 63 -5.28 7.47 22.76
C SER A 63 -4.32 6.31 23.05
N PRO A 64 -3.30 6.50 23.91
CA PRO A 64 -2.44 5.42 24.38
C PRO A 64 -3.21 4.24 24.98
N GLN A 65 -4.37 4.50 25.60
CA GLN A 65 -5.23 3.48 26.19
C GLN A 65 -5.86 2.58 25.11
N ASP A 66 -6.27 3.14 23.98
CA ASP A 66 -6.80 2.37 22.85
C ASP A 66 -5.73 1.49 22.22
N TRP A 67 -4.49 1.99 22.12
CA TRP A 67 -3.34 1.20 21.67
C TRP A 67 -3.01 0.05 22.63
N MET A 68 -3.11 0.29 23.94
CA MET A 68 -2.88 -0.74 24.96
C MET A 68 -3.97 -1.82 24.92
N LYS A 69 -5.23 -1.42 24.73
CA LYS A 69 -6.34 -2.35 24.53
C LYS A 69 -6.12 -3.25 23.30
N ASN A 70 -5.68 -2.68 22.17
CA ASN A 70 -5.37 -3.47 20.98
C ASN A 70 -4.26 -4.51 21.24
N SER A 71 -3.22 -4.12 21.99
CA SER A 71 -2.16 -5.05 22.41
C SER A 71 -2.68 -6.19 23.26
N ASP A 72 -3.50 -5.89 24.25
CA ASP A 72 -4.09 -6.91 25.11
C ASP A 72 -5.00 -7.86 24.32
N ASP A 73 -5.76 -7.34 23.37
CA ASP A 73 -6.68 -8.15 22.55
C ASP A 73 -5.91 -9.03 21.57
N LEU A 74 -4.85 -8.51 20.93
CA LEU A 74 -3.98 -9.28 20.04
C LEU A 74 -3.17 -10.35 20.79
N GLU A 75 -2.76 -10.07 22.03
CA GLU A 75 -2.14 -11.06 22.90
C GLU A 75 -3.13 -12.16 23.30
N LYS A 76 -4.36 -11.82 23.68
CA LYS A 76 -5.38 -12.81 24.07
C LYS A 76 -5.81 -13.72 22.91
N ILE A 77 -6.00 -13.15 21.72
CA ILE A 77 -6.54 -13.90 20.57
C ILE A 77 -5.43 -14.67 19.84
N TRP A 78 -4.25 -14.06 19.67
CA TRP A 78 -3.20 -14.57 18.81
C TRP A 78 -1.89 -14.90 19.53
N ASN A 79 -1.83 -14.71 20.86
CA ASN A 79 -0.60 -14.85 21.65
C ASN A 79 0.55 -13.98 21.12
N PHE A 80 0.20 -12.78 20.63
CA PHE A 80 1.14 -11.85 20.02
C PHE A 80 1.33 -10.61 20.90
N SER A 81 2.26 -10.72 21.85
CA SER A 81 2.50 -9.70 22.87
C SER A 81 3.07 -8.39 22.29
N ASN A 82 2.71 -7.27 22.92
CA ASN A 82 3.14 -5.92 22.55
C ASN A 82 2.76 -5.50 21.10
N CYS A 83 1.75 -6.13 20.49
CA CYS A 83 1.32 -5.79 19.15
C CYS A 83 0.19 -4.78 19.17
N ILE A 84 0.45 -3.56 18.71
CA ILE A 84 -0.52 -2.46 18.82
C ILE A 84 -1.48 -2.36 17.60
N GLY A 85 -1.25 -3.17 16.57
CA GLY A 85 -2.07 -3.21 15.36
C GLY A 85 -1.39 -3.97 14.21
N ALA A 86 -2.16 -4.20 13.14
CA ALA A 86 -1.68 -4.84 11.92
C ALA A 86 -2.08 -3.99 10.71
N ILE A 87 -1.11 -3.64 9.87
CA ILE A 87 -1.34 -3.02 8.56
C ILE A 87 -1.25 -4.18 7.58
N ASP A 88 -2.38 -4.49 6.91
CA ASP A 88 -2.60 -5.55 5.89
C ASP A 88 -1.56 -6.68 5.80
N GLY A 89 -2.04 -7.91 5.93
CA GLY A 89 -1.20 -9.09 6.02
C GLY A 89 -0.22 -9.19 4.85
N LYS A 90 1.07 -9.06 5.15
CA LYS A 90 2.09 -9.61 4.25
C LYS A 90 1.76 -11.09 4.07
N HIS A 91 1.42 -11.49 2.85
CA HIS A 91 1.22 -12.90 2.51
C HIS A 91 2.59 -13.61 2.63
N ILE A 92 2.89 -14.14 3.81
CA ILE A 92 4.09 -14.95 4.03
C ILE A 92 3.73 -16.37 3.62
N VAL A 93 4.30 -16.82 2.49
CA VAL A 93 4.18 -18.22 2.08
C VAL A 93 5.00 -19.06 3.07
N ILE A 94 4.32 -19.78 3.98
CA ILE A 94 4.97 -20.75 4.85
C ILE A 94 5.20 -22.01 4.02
N GLN A 95 6.45 -22.27 3.64
CA GLN A 95 6.83 -23.58 3.14
C GLN A 95 7.11 -24.52 4.32
N ALA A 96 6.55 -25.73 4.25
CA ALA A 96 6.90 -26.79 5.17
C ALA A 96 8.40 -27.13 5.04
N PRO A 97 9.12 -27.32 6.15
CA PRO A 97 10.50 -27.78 6.09
C PRO A 97 10.57 -29.19 5.48
N SER A 98 11.71 -29.51 4.87
CA SER A 98 11.96 -30.83 4.31
C SER A 98 11.79 -31.92 5.39
N ASN A 99 11.12 -33.01 5.03
CA ASN A 99 10.90 -34.20 5.88
C ASN A 99 10.01 -34.01 7.11
N ALA A 100 9.07 -33.06 7.11
CA ALA A 100 8.07 -32.90 8.18
C ALA A 100 6.90 -33.91 8.13
N GLY A 101 7.10 -35.07 7.48
CA GLY A 101 6.11 -36.14 7.34
C GLY A 101 6.05 -37.06 8.55
#